data_AF-Q9CTU3-F1
#
_entry.id   AF-Q9CTU3-F1
#
_cell.length_a   1.000
_cell.length_b   1.000
_cell.length_c   1.000
_cell.angle_alpha   90.00
_cell.angle_beta   90.00
_cell.angle_gamma   90.00
#
_symmetry.space_group_name_H-M   'P 1'
#
loop_
_entity.id
_entity.type
_entity.pdbx_description
1 polymer ?
#
loop_
_entity_poly.entity_id
_entity_poly.type
_entity_poly.pdbx_seq_one_letter_code
_entity_poly.pdbx_strand_id
1 'polypeptide(L)'
;MANSERTNGLQETNQRYGPLQEQVPKVGNQAVGPIEIFRFADNLDIVLMTLGILASMINGATVPLMSLVLGEISDHLINGCLVQTNRTKYQNCSQTQEKLNEDIIVLTLYYIGIGAAALIFGYVQISFWVITAARQTTRIRKQFFHSILAQDISWFDGSDICELNTRMTGDINKLCDGIGDKIPLMFQNISGFSIGLVISLIKSWKLSLVVLSTSPLIMASSALCSRMIISLTSKELDAYSKAGAVAEEALSSIQTVTAFGA
;
A
#
# COMPACT_ATOMS: atom_id res chain seq x y z
N MET A 1 54.50 -13.45 -23.37
CA MET A 1 54.54 -14.32 -22.17
C MET A 1 53.62 -13.83 -21.07
N ALA A 2 53.62 -12.54 -20.70
CA ALA A 2 52.76 -11.99 -19.63
C ALA A 2 51.23 -12.21 -19.80
N ASN A 3 50.72 -12.32 -21.03
CA ASN A 3 49.27 -12.52 -21.25
C ASN A 3 48.82 -13.97 -20.98
N SER A 4 49.72 -14.95 -21.15
CA SER A 4 49.43 -16.37 -20.90
C SER A 4 49.42 -16.71 -19.41
N GLU A 5 50.22 -16.01 -18.61
CA GLU A 5 50.25 -16.17 -17.15
C GLU A 5 49.02 -15.53 -16.50
N ARG A 6 48.53 -14.40 -17.06
CA ARG A 6 47.31 -13.74 -16.60
C ARG A 6 46.05 -14.56 -16.92
N THR A 7 46.01 -15.25 -18.07
CA THR A 7 44.91 -16.17 -18.39
C THR A 7 44.93 -17.44 -17.54
N ASN A 8 46.11 -17.98 -17.23
CA ASN A 8 46.23 -19.13 -16.33
C ASN A 8 45.82 -18.77 -14.89
N GLY A 9 46.21 -17.58 -14.39
CA GLY A 9 45.79 -17.11 -13.06
C GLY A 9 44.28 -16.86 -12.97
N LEU A 10 43.65 -16.38 -14.04
CA LEU A 10 42.18 -16.25 -14.12
C LEU A 10 41.48 -17.60 -14.22
N GLN A 11 42.07 -18.61 -14.86
CA GLN A 11 41.54 -19.97 -14.90
C GLN A 11 41.66 -20.66 -13.54
N GLU A 12 42.78 -20.49 -12.83
CA GLU A 12 42.96 -21.05 -11.48
C GLU A 12 42.03 -20.41 -10.44
N THR A 13 41.77 -19.10 -10.52
CA THR A 13 40.75 -18.48 -9.65
C THR A 13 39.35 -18.96 -10.02
N ASN A 14 38.99 -19.03 -11.31
CA ASN A 14 37.67 -19.54 -11.72
C ASN A 14 37.45 -21.00 -11.30
N GLN A 15 38.49 -21.83 -11.34
CA GLN A 15 38.41 -23.25 -10.99
C GLN A 15 38.38 -23.49 -9.47
N ARG A 16 38.90 -22.55 -8.67
CA ARG A 16 38.85 -22.59 -7.19
C ARG A 16 37.56 -22.02 -6.61
N TYR A 17 36.97 -21.02 -7.27
CA TYR A 17 35.72 -20.36 -6.83
C TYR A 17 34.46 -20.88 -7.56
N GLY A 18 34.60 -21.55 -8.71
CA GLY A 18 33.50 -22.18 -9.45
C GLY A 18 32.60 -23.10 -8.62
N PRO A 19 33.16 -24.05 -7.83
CA PRO A 19 32.33 -24.93 -6.99
C PRO A 19 31.75 -24.25 -5.74
N LEU A 20 32.22 -23.05 -5.36
CA LEU A 20 31.66 -22.26 -4.25
C LEU A 20 30.48 -21.39 -4.70
N GLN A 21 30.52 -20.85 -5.92
CA GLN A 21 29.41 -20.08 -6.48
C GLN A 21 28.19 -20.96 -6.85
N GLU A 22 28.41 -22.24 -7.14
CA GLU A 22 27.33 -23.19 -7.44
C GLU A 22 26.56 -23.65 -6.19
N GLN A 23 27.10 -23.40 -4.99
CA GLN A 23 26.45 -23.72 -3.71
C GLN A 23 25.60 -22.59 -3.11
N VAL A 24 25.49 -21.42 -3.75
CA VAL A 24 24.49 -20.44 -3.31
C VAL A 24 23.17 -20.85 -3.95
N PRO A 25 22.25 -21.53 -3.23
CA PRO A 25 20.96 -21.88 -3.79
C PRO A 25 20.32 -20.60 -4.32
N LYS A 26 19.83 -20.63 -5.57
CA LYS A 26 18.87 -19.63 -6.04
C LYS A 26 17.64 -19.76 -5.15
N VAL A 27 17.63 -19.03 -4.04
CA VAL A 27 16.50 -18.94 -3.14
C VAL A 27 15.41 -18.25 -3.93
N GLY A 28 14.53 -19.02 -4.58
CA GLY A 28 13.29 -18.50 -5.12
C GLY A 28 12.57 -17.78 -3.99
N ASN A 29 11.91 -16.65 -4.29
CA ASN A 29 11.25 -15.78 -3.30
C ASN A 29 10.44 -16.57 -2.27
N GLN A 30 11.09 -16.97 -1.18
CA GLN A 30 10.47 -17.65 -0.06
C GLN A 30 9.82 -16.55 0.75
N ALA A 31 8.54 -16.33 0.48
CA ALA A 31 7.73 -15.45 1.29
C ALA A 31 7.64 -16.04 2.71
N VAL A 32 8.03 -15.24 3.70
CA VAL A 32 7.82 -15.59 5.11
C VAL A 32 6.34 -15.50 5.45
N GLY A 33 5.91 -16.33 6.40
CA GLY A 33 4.52 -16.33 6.85
C GLY A 33 4.13 -14.95 7.44
N PRO A 34 2.87 -14.50 7.28
CA PRO A 34 2.45 -13.18 7.75
C PRO A 34 2.59 -13.01 9.26
N ILE A 35 2.48 -14.10 10.03
CA ILE A 35 2.62 -14.10 11.49
C ILE A 35 4.09 -14.04 11.90
N GLU A 36 4.98 -14.64 11.10
CA GLU A 36 6.41 -14.70 11.39
C GLU A 36 7.09 -13.34 11.30
N ILE A 37 6.57 -12.45 10.44
CA ILE A 37 6.99 -11.06 10.33
C ILE A 37 6.85 -10.32 11.67
N PHE A 38 5.82 -10.64 12.46
CA PHE A 38 5.55 -10.01 13.75
C PHE A 38 6.28 -10.65 14.94
N ARG A 39 7.19 -11.59 14.71
CA ARG A 39 7.91 -12.29 15.79
C ARG A 39 8.69 -11.36 16.74
N PHE A 40 9.06 -10.17 16.27
CA PHE A 40 9.83 -9.19 17.04
C PHE A 40 8.96 -8.15 17.80
N ALA A 41 7.64 -8.34 17.83
CA ALA A 41 6.73 -7.46 18.55
C ALA A 41 6.79 -7.67 20.06
N ASP A 42 6.94 -6.59 20.83
CA ASP A 42 6.77 -6.62 22.29
C ASP A 42 5.28 -6.73 22.68
N ASN A 43 5.01 -7.04 23.96
CA ASN A 43 3.65 -6.96 24.52
C ASN A 43 2.99 -5.58 24.34
N LEU A 44 3.76 -4.50 24.45
CA LEU A 44 3.25 -3.13 24.19
C LEU A 44 2.89 -2.93 22.72
N ASP A 45 3.70 -3.48 21.80
CA ASP A 45 3.45 -3.38 20.37
C ASP A 45 2.18 -4.16 20.00
N ILE A 46 1.94 -5.31 20.62
CA ILE A 46 0.70 -6.09 20.44
C ILE A 46 -0.53 -5.30 20.91
N VAL A 47 -0.45 -4.64 22.07
CA VAL A 47 -1.54 -3.78 22.57
C VAL A 47 -1.80 -2.59 21.63
N LEU A 48 -0.74 -1.94 21.14
CA LEU A 48 -0.88 -0.81 20.20
C LEU A 48 -1.47 -1.26 18.86
N MET A 49 -1.04 -2.41 18.33
CA MET A 49 -1.59 -2.97 17.08
C MET A 49 -3.07 -3.33 17.23
N THR A 50 -3.46 -4.02 18.30
CA THR A 50 -4.87 -4.40 18.53
C THR A 50 -5.77 -3.16 18.68
N LEU A 51 -5.34 -2.15 19.44
CA LEU A 51 -6.05 -0.88 19.58
C LEU A 51 -6.12 -0.11 18.25
N GLY A 52 -5.05 -0.14 17.47
CA GLY A 52 -5.00 0.44 16.12
C GLY A 52 -5.96 -0.24 15.13
N ILE A 53 -6.15 -1.56 15.22
CA ILE A 53 -7.13 -2.29 14.40
C ILE A 53 -8.55 -1.88 14.79
N LEU A 54 -8.86 -1.79 16.09
CA LEU A 54 -10.18 -1.35 16.55
C LEU A 54 -10.50 0.07 16.05
N ALA A 55 -9.54 0.99 16.18
CA ALA A 55 -9.67 2.35 15.66
C ALA A 55 -9.84 2.38 14.12
N SER A 56 -9.11 1.52 13.40
CA SER A 56 -9.22 1.37 11.95
C SER A 56 -10.62 0.93 11.51
N MET A 57 -11.21 -0.06 12.19
CA MET A 57 -12.55 -0.52 11.87
C MET A 57 -13.60 0.57 12.05
N ILE A 58 -13.50 1.34 13.15
CA ILE A 58 -14.38 2.48 13.44
C ILE A 58 -14.23 3.55 12.37
N ASN A 59 -12.99 3.92 12.03
CA ASN A 59 -12.74 4.95 11.03
C ASN A 59 -13.18 4.52 9.62
N GLY A 60 -13.13 3.21 9.30
CA GLY A 60 -13.69 2.67 8.06
C GLY A 60 -15.20 2.85 7.93
N ALA A 61 -15.93 2.83 9.05
CA ALA A 61 -17.39 3.05 9.08
C ALA A 61 -17.79 4.52 8.84
N THR A 62 -16.86 5.46 9.06
CA THR A 62 -17.12 6.90 8.97
C THR A 62 -17.72 7.30 7.62
N VAL A 63 -17.09 6.89 6.51
CA VAL A 63 -17.51 7.31 5.16
C VAL A 63 -18.96 6.90 4.84
N PRO A 64 -19.36 5.62 5.00
CA PRO A 64 -20.74 5.23 4.74
C PRO A 64 -21.74 5.83 5.75
N LEU A 65 -21.35 6.05 7.01
CA LEU A 65 -22.20 6.75 7.99
C LEU A 65 -22.44 8.22 7.60
N MET A 66 -21.39 8.92 7.16
CA MET A 66 -21.51 10.30 6.67
C MET A 66 -22.44 10.39 5.46
N SER A 67 -22.34 9.42 4.53
CA SER A 67 -23.24 9.36 3.38
C SER A 67 -24.70 9.14 3.78
N LEU A 68 -24.97 8.39 4.85
CA LEU A 68 -26.32 8.17 5.36
C LEU A 68 -26.90 9.45 5.95
N VAL A 69 -26.16 10.14 6.82
CA VAL A 69 -26.57 11.42 7.42
C VAL A 69 -26.84 12.46 6.34
N LEU A 70 -25.97 12.53 5.32
CA LEU A 70 -26.16 13.43 4.19
C LEU A 70 -27.44 13.12 3.39
N GLY A 71 -27.78 11.83 3.24
CA GLY A 71 -29.03 11.40 2.62
C GLY A 71 -30.25 11.91 3.39
N GLU A 72 -30.25 11.77 4.72
CA GLU A 72 -31.35 12.24 5.58
C GLU A 72 -31.48 13.76 5.58
N ILE A 73 -30.37 14.49 5.61
CA ILE A 73 -30.37 15.96 5.46
C ILE A 73 -30.99 16.36 4.11
N SER A 74 -30.66 15.64 3.03
CA SER A 74 -31.21 15.89 1.70
C SER A 74 -32.72 15.61 1.65
N ASP A 75 -33.16 14.52 2.27
CA ASP A 75 -34.59 14.19 2.36
C ASP A 75 -35.37 15.26 3.13
N HIS A 76 -34.83 15.77 4.25
CA HIS A 76 -35.44 16.87 5.00
C HIS A 76 -35.47 18.18 4.21
N LEU A 77 -34.44 18.47 3.40
CA LEU A 77 -34.39 19.66 2.55
C LEU A 77 -35.42 19.60 1.40
N ILE A 78 -35.56 18.44 0.76
CA ILE A 78 -36.47 18.23 -0.38
C ILE A 78 -37.93 18.19 0.08
N ASN A 79 -38.21 17.52 1.22
CA ASN A 79 -39.55 17.48 1.82
C ASN A 79 -39.91 18.82 2.50
N GLY A 80 -38.92 19.67 2.76
CA GLY A 80 -39.13 21.06 3.13
C GLY A 80 -39.91 21.83 2.06
N CYS A 81 -40.47 22.97 2.44
CA CYS A 81 -41.29 23.85 1.59
C CYS A 81 -40.48 24.56 0.49
N LEU A 82 -39.53 23.87 -0.15
CA LEU A 82 -38.72 24.34 -1.28
C LEU A 82 -39.24 23.82 -2.63
N VAL A 83 -40.02 22.73 -2.64
CA VAL A 83 -40.64 22.16 -3.84
C VAL A 83 -42.13 22.52 -3.88
N GLN A 84 -42.42 23.78 -4.15
CA GLN A 84 -43.80 24.25 -4.34
C GLN A 84 -44.27 24.00 -5.78
N THR A 85 -44.79 22.80 -6.07
CA THR A 85 -45.23 22.44 -7.42
C THR A 85 -46.70 22.70 -7.72
N ASN A 86 -47.53 23.18 -6.79
CA ASN A 86 -48.86 23.68 -7.16
C ASN A 86 -49.44 24.70 -6.15
N ARG A 87 -49.82 25.86 -6.68
CA ARG A 87 -50.62 26.87 -5.97
C ARG A 87 -52.01 26.29 -5.70
N THR A 88 -52.42 26.17 -4.43
CA THR A 88 -53.81 26.37 -3.94
C THR A 88 -54.04 26.01 -2.47
N LYS A 89 -53.07 25.40 -1.76
CA LYS A 89 -53.12 25.32 -0.28
C LYS A 89 -51.96 26.10 0.32
N TYR A 90 -52.25 27.29 0.81
CA TYR A 90 -51.41 27.98 1.80
C TYR A 90 -51.43 27.15 3.09
N GLN A 91 -50.64 26.08 3.12
CA GLN A 91 -50.31 25.43 4.37
C GLN A 91 -49.21 26.29 5.00
N ASN A 92 -49.44 26.76 6.24
CA ASN A 92 -48.51 27.63 6.97
C ASN A 92 -47.12 26.97 7.07
N CYS A 93 -46.24 27.28 6.12
CA CYS A 93 -44.88 26.79 6.11
C CYS A 93 -44.04 27.38 7.25
N SER A 94 -44.49 28.48 7.89
CA SER A 94 -43.79 29.09 9.04
C SER A 94 -43.64 28.13 10.22
N GLN A 95 -44.69 27.38 10.58
CA GLN A 95 -44.65 26.46 11.72
C GLN A 95 -43.96 25.12 11.39
N THR A 96 -43.91 24.76 10.11
CA THR A 96 -43.16 23.56 9.65
C THR A 96 -41.66 23.87 9.52
N GLN A 97 -41.30 25.12 9.23
CA GLN A 97 -39.92 25.56 9.04
C GLN A 97 -39.11 25.62 10.34
N GLU A 98 -39.72 25.98 11.47
CA GLU A 98 -39.03 25.95 12.78
C GLU A 98 -38.66 24.52 13.20
N LYS A 99 -39.62 23.58 13.12
CA LYS A 99 -39.38 22.17 13.46
C LYS A 99 -38.38 21.50 12.52
N LEU A 100 -38.44 21.82 11.23
CA LEU A 100 -37.48 21.33 10.23
C LEU A 100 -36.07 21.88 10.47
N ASN A 101 -35.94 23.14 10.87
CA ASN A 101 -34.65 23.72 11.24
C ASN A 101 -34.05 23.03 12.46
N GLU A 102 -34.85 22.70 13.48
CA GLU A 102 -34.37 21.95 14.65
C GLU A 102 -33.83 20.56 14.27
N ASP A 103 -34.57 19.80 13.46
CA ASP A 103 -34.16 18.46 13.01
C ASP A 103 -32.85 18.52 12.19
N ILE A 104 -32.74 19.47 11.24
CA ILE A 104 -31.52 19.66 10.42
C ILE A 104 -30.32 20.08 11.27
N ILE A 105 -30.52 20.95 12.27
CA ILE A 105 -29.44 21.36 13.18
C ILE A 105 -28.92 20.14 13.95
N VAL A 106 -29.81 19.27 14.46
CA VAL A 106 -29.43 18.04 15.16
C VAL A 106 -28.66 17.08 14.24
N LEU A 107 -29.14 16.83 13.02
CA LEU A 107 -28.44 16.02 12.01
C LEU A 107 -27.06 16.60 11.65
N THR A 108 -26.96 17.93 11.55
CA THR A 108 -25.68 18.61 11.28
C THR A 108 -24.70 18.47 12.44
N LEU A 109 -25.18 18.52 13.69
CA LEU A 109 -24.36 18.24 14.87
C LEU A 109 -23.84 16.79 14.87
N TYR A 110 -24.66 15.82 14.47
CA TYR A 110 -24.19 14.43 14.27
C TYR A 110 -23.11 14.33 13.19
N TYR A 111 -23.27 15.05 12.07
CA TYR A 111 -22.27 15.09 11.01
C TYR A 111 -20.91 15.62 11.52
N ILE A 112 -20.92 16.74 12.25
CA ILE A 112 -19.70 17.30 12.86
C ILE A 112 -19.10 16.31 13.88
N GLY A 113 -19.94 15.65 14.69
CA GLY A 113 -19.50 14.66 15.66
C GLY A 113 -18.80 13.45 15.04
N ILE A 114 -19.34 12.91 13.94
CA ILE A 114 -18.71 11.82 13.18
C ILE A 114 -17.38 12.28 12.58
N GLY A 115 -17.30 13.52 12.08
CA GLY A 115 -16.07 14.09 11.53
C GLY A 115 -14.97 14.26 12.57
N ALA A 116 -15.32 14.75 13.76
CA ALA A 116 -14.40 14.86 14.88
C ALA A 116 -13.92 13.48 15.36
N ALA A 117 -14.82 12.49 15.44
CA ALA A 117 -14.47 11.12 15.77
C ALA A 117 -13.50 10.53 14.73
N ALA A 118 -13.76 10.73 13.43
CA ALA A 118 -12.90 10.25 12.36
C ALA A 118 -11.48 10.82 12.43
N LEU A 119 -11.34 12.09 12.80
CA LEU A 119 -10.04 12.73 13.00
C LEU A 119 -9.28 12.04 14.14
N ILE A 120 -9.93 11.85 15.30
CA ILE A 120 -9.32 11.24 16.48
C ILE A 120 -8.95 9.79 16.20
N PHE A 121 -9.89 8.98 15.72
CA PHE A 121 -9.65 7.55 15.46
C PHE A 121 -8.67 7.35 14.30
N GLY A 122 -8.73 8.16 13.25
CA GLY A 122 -7.78 8.12 12.13
C GLY A 122 -6.36 8.48 12.56
N TYR A 123 -6.21 9.51 13.41
CA TYR A 123 -4.90 9.86 13.97
C TYR A 123 -4.35 8.73 14.84
N VAL A 124 -5.13 8.25 15.81
CA VAL A 124 -4.75 7.17 16.72
C VAL A 124 -4.36 5.89 15.96
N GLN A 125 -5.15 5.52 14.95
CA GLN A 125 -4.88 4.40 14.06
C GLN A 125 -3.49 4.51 13.42
N ILE A 126 -3.23 5.59 12.68
CA ILE A 126 -1.98 5.73 11.91
C ILE A 126 -0.79 5.88 12.87
N SER A 127 -0.91 6.67 13.92
CA SER A 127 0.16 6.90 14.89
C SER A 127 0.59 5.61 15.59
N PHE A 128 -0.34 4.79 16.09
CA PHE A 128 0.00 3.56 16.81
C PHE A 128 0.69 2.53 15.93
N TRP A 129 0.26 2.41 14.68
CA TRP A 129 0.88 1.48 13.75
C TRP A 129 2.26 1.94 13.28
N VAL A 130 2.44 3.23 12.96
CA VAL A 130 3.75 3.78 12.58
C VAL A 130 4.76 3.69 13.73
N ILE A 131 4.35 3.99 14.97
CA ILE A 131 5.20 3.85 16.16
C ILE A 131 5.63 2.39 16.33
N THR A 132 4.69 1.45 16.20
CA THR A 132 4.97 0.02 16.34
C THR A 132 5.93 -0.47 15.23
N ALA A 133 5.69 -0.08 13.98
CA ALA A 133 6.56 -0.42 12.87
C ALA A 133 7.98 0.13 13.05
N ALA A 134 8.14 1.37 13.52
CA ALA A 134 9.46 1.97 13.78
C ALA A 134 10.23 1.23 14.89
N ARG A 135 9.52 0.83 15.96
CA ARG A 135 10.10 0.04 17.06
C ARG A 135 10.58 -1.34 16.59
N GLN A 136 9.73 -2.07 15.87
CA GLN A 136 10.06 -3.38 15.33
C GLN A 136 11.22 -3.30 14.32
N THR A 137 11.17 -2.34 13.41
CA THR A 137 12.22 -2.11 12.40
C THR A 137 13.59 -1.85 13.04
N THR A 138 13.62 -1.05 14.11
CA THR A 138 14.86 -0.80 14.86
C THR A 138 15.41 -2.06 15.51
N ARG A 139 14.54 -2.92 16.06
CA ARG A 139 14.94 -4.21 16.65
C ARG A 139 15.46 -5.18 15.59
N ILE A 140 14.76 -5.30 14.47
CA ILE A 140 15.15 -6.12 13.33
C ILE A 140 16.52 -5.66 12.82
N ARG A 141 16.74 -4.36 12.62
CA ARG A 141 18.03 -3.82 12.15
C ARG A 141 19.17 -4.14 13.11
N LYS A 142 18.95 -4.04 14.44
CA LYS A 142 19.97 -4.41 15.45
C LYS A 142 20.32 -5.90 15.39
N GLN A 143 19.33 -6.77 15.34
CA GLN A 143 19.56 -8.22 15.30
C GLN A 143 20.16 -8.67 13.97
N PHE A 144 19.72 -8.08 12.87
CA PHE A 144 20.28 -8.34 11.54
C PHE A 144 21.76 -7.95 11.49
N PHE A 145 22.11 -6.75 11.98
CA PHE A 145 23.50 -6.31 12.06
C PHE A 145 24.34 -7.20 12.98
N HIS A 146 23.81 -7.58 14.15
CA HIS A 146 24.50 -8.50 15.06
C HIS A 146 24.76 -9.87 14.43
N SER A 147 23.78 -10.40 13.69
CA SER A 147 23.89 -11.70 13.02
C SER A 147 24.92 -11.67 11.89
N ILE A 148 24.99 -10.57 11.13
CA ILE A 148 26.02 -10.38 10.10
C ILE A 148 27.42 -10.37 10.72
N LEU A 149 27.62 -9.64 11.81
CA LEU A 149 28.93 -9.57 12.47
C LEU A 149 29.38 -10.90 13.09
N ALA A 150 28.45 -11.79 13.40
CA ALA A 150 28.74 -13.12 13.96
C ALA A 150 29.04 -14.19 12.89
N GLN A 151 29.01 -13.82 11.61
CA GLN A 151 29.17 -14.74 10.49
C GLN A 151 30.64 -15.00 10.14
N ASP A 152 30.96 -16.21 9.69
CA ASP A 152 32.32 -16.62 9.32
C ASP A 152 32.84 -15.86 8.08
N ILE A 153 34.17 -15.66 8.02
CA ILE A 153 34.84 -15.00 6.88
C ILE A 153 34.54 -15.68 5.53
N SER A 154 34.39 -17.01 5.53
CA SER A 154 34.05 -17.77 4.31
C SER A 154 32.67 -17.43 3.75
N TRP A 155 31.74 -16.93 4.56
CA TRP A 155 30.43 -16.49 4.07
C TRP A 155 30.52 -15.12 3.39
N PHE A 156 31.40 -14.25 3.89
CA PHE A 156 31.68 -12.95 3.28
C PHE A 156 32.39 -13.09 1.94
N ASP A 157 33.25 -14.08 1.76
CA ASP A 157 33.88 -14.36 0.46
C ASP A 157 32.86 -14.74 -0.64
N GLY A 158 31.69 -15.27 -0.24
CA GLY A 158 30.59 -15.62 -1.15
C GLY A 158 29.50 -14.54 -1.30
N SER A 159 29.55 -13.46 -0.51
CA SER A 159 28.48 -12.45 -0.44
C SER A 159 28.96 -11.08 -0.88
N ASP A 160 28.24 -10.40 -1.76
CA ASP A 160 28.58 -9.02 -2.14
C ASP A 160 28.23 -8.05 -0.99
N ILE A 161 29.26 -7.36 -0.47
CA ILE A 161 29.15 -6.39 0.62
C ILE A 161 28.23 -5.22 0.22
N CYS A 162 28.25 -4.82 -1.05
CA CYS A 162 27.40 -3.73 -1.57
C CYS A 162 25.92 -4.12 -1.56
N GLU A 163 25.64 -5.36 -1.99
CA GLU A 163 24.29 -5.92 -1.94
C GLU A 163 23.82 -6.06 -0.49
N LEU A 164 24.67 -6.53 0.41
CA LEU A 164 24.33 -6.70 1.83
C LEU A 164 23.93 -5.39 2.50
N ASN A 165 24.67 -4.30 2.24
CA ASN A 165 24.32 -2.97 2.76
C ASN A 165 22.98 -2.46 2.20
N THR A 166 22.75 -2.72 0.91
CA THR A 166 21.48 -2.37 0.26
C THR A 166 20.32 -3.17 0.83
N ARG A 167 20.48 -4.47 1.09
CA ARG A 167 19.46 -5.30 1.72
C ARG A 167 19.17 -4.89 3.17
N MET A 168 20.22 -4.56 3.95
CA MET A 168 20.08 -4.08 5.32
C MET A 168 19.21 -2.81 5.43
N THR A 169 19.29 -1.92 4.45
CA THR A 169 18.54 -0.66 4.48
C THR A 169 17.24 -0.78 3.68
N GLY A 170 17.34 -1.17 2.42
CA GLY A 170 16.24 -1.21 1.47
C GLY A 170 15.15 -2.21 1.86
N ASP A 171 15.49 -3.47 2.12
CA ASP A 171 14.47 -4.49 2.39
C ASP A 171 13.86 -4.31 3.78
N ILE A 172 14.65 -3.86 4.76
CA ILE A 172 14.14 -3.49 6.09
C ILE A 172 13.17 -2.29 6.01
N ASN A 173 13.46 -1.29 5.16
CA ASN A 173 12.55 -0.17 4.97
C ASN A 173 11.25 -0.59 4.28
N LYS A 174 11.31 -1.44 3.24
CA LYS A 174 10.11 -2.02 2.61
C LYS A 174 9.24 -2.76 3.63
N LEU A 175 9.87 -3.47 4.57
CA LEU A 175 9.18 -4.14 5.66
C LEU A 175 8.48 -3.13 6.60
N CYS A 176 9.17 -2.05 6.97
CA CYS A 176 8.62 -0.97 7.78
C CYS A 176 7.39 -0.32 7.12
N ASP A 177 7.49 -0.03 5.82
CA ASP A 177 6.39 0.55 5.04
C ASP A 177 5.20 -0.41 4.97
N GLY A 178 5.46 -1.70 4.75
CA GLY A 178 4.40 -2.72 4.70
C GLY A 178 3.65 -2.87 6.02
N ILE A 179 4.36 -2.88 7.15
CA ILE A 179 3.76 -3.07 8.49
C ILE A 179 3.13 -1.77 9.00
N GLY A 180 3.70 -0.62 8.67
CA GLY A 180 3.35 0.69 9.22
C GLY A 180 1.98 1.19 8.80
N ASP A 181 1.83 1.68 7.57
CA ASP A 181 0.58 2.34 7.15
C ASP A 181 -0.34 1.40 6.36
N LYS A 182 0.20 0.40 5.66
CA LYS A 182 -0.61 -0.43 4.74
C LYS A 182 -1.58 -1.36 5.46
N ILE A 183 -1.16 -2.00 6.55
CA ILE A 183 -2.02 -2.91 7.31
C ILE A 183 -3.24 -2.20 7.90
N PRO A 184 -3.10 -1.08 8.65
CA PRO A 184 -4.28 -0.38 9.17
C PRO A 184 -5.20 0.11 8.06
N LEU A 185 -4.66 0.57 6.92
CA LEU A 185 -5.48 0.98 5.77
C LEU A 185 -6.23 -0.21 5.14
N MET A 186 -5.62 -1.39 5.08
CA MET A 186 -6.28 -2.60 4.59
C MET A 186 -7.52 -2.94 5.43
N PHE A 187 -7.38 -2.96 6.75
CA PHE A 187 -8.51 -3.22 7.66
C PHE A 187 -9.58 -2.13 7.57
N GLN A 188 -9.19 -0.86 7.41
CA GLN A 188 -10.11 0.26 7.25
C GLN A 188 -10.96 0.08 5.99
N ASN A 189 -10.32 -0.25 4.86
CA ASN A 189 -10.99 -0.45 3.58
C ASN A 189 -11.92 -1.67 3.61
N ILE A 190 -11.50 -2.77 4.23
CA ILE A 190 -12.35 -3.96 4.40
C ILE A 190 -13.58 -3.64 5.26
N SER A 191 -13.39 -2.91 6.38
CA SER A 191 -14.48 -2.47 7.25
C SER A 191 -15.45 -1.56 6.51
N GLY A 192 -14.93 -0.50 5.87
CA GLY A 192 -15.74 0.47 5.13
C GLY A 192 -16.49 -0.16 3.96
N PHE A 193 -15.86 -1.09 3.24
CA PHE A 193 -16.51 -1.87 2.18
C PHE A 193 -17.66 -2.73 2.73
N SER A 194 -17.41 -3.47 3.81
CA SER A 194 -18.42 -4.36 4.41
C SER A 194 -19.61 -3.56 4.96
N ILE A 195 -19.34 -2.50 5.73
CA ILE A 195 -20.37 -1.64 6.32
C ILE A 195 -21.13 -0.88 5.23
N GLY A 196 -20.43 -0.36 4.23
CA GLY A 196 -21.04 0.34 3.09
C GLY A 196 -21.98 -0.57 2.29
N LEU A 197 -21.57 -1.81 2.01
CA LEU A 197 -22.44 -2.80 1.36
C LEU A 197 -23.69 -3.12 2.18
N VAL A 198 -23.53 -3.34 3.49
CA VAL A 198 -24.65 -3.62 4.40
C VAL A 198 -25.64 -2.45 4.43
N ILE A 199 -25.16 -1.22 4.60
CA ILE A 199 -26.01 -0.01 4.62
C ILE A 199 -26.72 0.16 3.27
N SER A 200 -26.02 -0.04 2.16
CA SER A 200 -26.59 0.08 0.81
C SER A 200 -27.73 -0.92 0.57
N LEU A 201 -27.55 -2.18 0.98
CA LEU A 201 -28.55 -3.22 0.83
C LEU A 201 -29.79 -2.98 1.72
N ILE A 202 -29.60 -2.46 2.95
CA ILE A 202 -30.69 -2.17 3.87
C ILE A 202 -31.54 -0.99 3.38
N LYS A 203 -30.92 0.14 3.00
CA LYS A 203 -31.66 1.34 2.59
C LYS A 203 -32.35 1.16 1.23
N SER A 204 -31.73 0.49 0.26
CA SER A 204 -32.32 0.31 -1.08
C SER A 204 -31.72 -0.89 -1.82
N TRP A 205 -32.24 -2.08 -1.55
CA TRP A 205 -31.77 -3.33 -2.19
C TRP A 205 -31.88 -3.31 -3.73
N LYS A 206 -32.88 -2.64 -4.31
CA LYS A 206 -33.06 -2.57 -5.78
C LYS A 206 -31.94 -1.77 -6.47
N LEU A 207 -31.64 -0.58 -5.97
CA LEU A 207 -30.57 0.27 -6.55
C LEU A 207 -29.19 -0.34 -6.29
N SER A 208 -28.98 -0.89 -5.10
CA SER A 208 -27.72 -1.54 -4.72
C SER A 208 -27.38 -2.73 -5.64
N LEU A 209 -28.34 -3.60 -5.95
CA LEU A 209 -28.12 -4.75 -6.85
C LEU A 209 -27.77 -4.34 -8.28
N VAL A 210 -28.34 -3.24 -8.78
CA VAL A 210 -28.00 -2.71 -10.12
C VAL A 210 -26.54 -2.26 -10.15
N VAL A 211 -26.08 -1.53 -9.12
CA VAL A 211 -24.69 -1.08 -9.01
C VAL A 211 -23.73 -2.27 -8.80
N LEU A 212 -24.15 -3.26 -8.02
CA LEU A 212 -23.36 -4.47 -7.81
C LEU A 212 -23.21 -5.29 -9.10
N SER A 213 -24.22 -5.28 -9.98
CA SER A 213 -24.14 -5.95 -11.29
C SER A 213 -23.18 -5.26 -12.26
N THR A 214 -23.00 -3.94 -12.19
CA THR A 214 -22.07 -3.20 -13.06
C THR A 214 -20.63 -3.20 -12.51
N SER A 215 -20.44 -3.45 -11.22
CA SER A 215 -19.13 -3.44 -10.55
C SER A 215 -18.12 -4.45 -11.14
N PRO A 216 -18.47 -5.73 -11.43
CA PRO A 216 -17.56 -6.67 -12.08
C PRO A 216 -17.10 -6.23 -13.47
N LEU A 217 -17.96 -5.52 -14.21
CA LEU A 217 -17.60 -5.01 -15.54
C LEU A 217 -16.49 -3.95 -15.46
N ILE A 218 -16.59 -3.05 -14.48
CA ILE A 218 -15.56 -2.03 -14.22
C ILE A 218 -14.26 -2.71 -13.75
N MET A 219 -14.36 -3.69 -12.86
CA MET A 219 -13.21 -4.43 -12.34
C MET A 219 -12.50 -5.22 -13.45
N ALA A 220 -13.25 -5.86 -14.35
CA ALA A 220 -12.70 -6.57 -15.50
C ALA A 220 -11.96 -5.62 -16.46
N SER A 221 -12.56 -4.47 -16.78
CA SER A 221 -11.93 -3.44 -17.62
C SER A 221 -10.62 -2.93 -17.00
N SER A 222 -10.63 -2.59 -15.71
CA SER A 222 -9.43 -2.16 -14.99
C SER A 222 -8.34 -3.23 -14.98
N ALA A 223 -8.69 -4.49 -14.73
CA ALA A 223 -7.73 -5.60 -14.73
C ALA A 223 -7.10 -5.84 -16.12
N LEU A 224 -7.88 -5.71 -17.19
CA LEU A 224 -7.35 -5.80 -18.56
C LEU A 224 -6.38 -4.65 -18.86
N CYS A 225 -6.75 -3.42 -18.52
CA CYS A 225 -5.87 -2.26 -18.66
C CYS A 225 -4.56 -2.45 -17.87
N SER A 226 -4.62 -2.90 -16.62
CA SER A 226 -3.42 -3.18 -15.82
C SER A 226 -2.53 -4.24 -16.46
N ARG A 227 -3.10 -5.33 -16.99
CA ARG A 227 -2.32 -6.36 -17.70
C ARG A 227 -1.68 -5.84 -18.98
N MET A 228 -2.40 -5.01 -19.74
CA MET A 228 -1.87 -4.37 -20.93
C MET A 228 -0.69 -3.47 -20.59
N ILE A 229 -0.81 -2.63 -19.56
CA ILE A 229 0.27 -1.73 -19.11
C ILE A 229 1.50 -2.55 -18.71
N ILE A 230 1.34 -3.59 -17.88
CA ILE A 230 2.47 -4.44 -17.46
C ILE A 230 3.18 -5.06 -18.66
N SER A 231 2.42 -5.58 -19.64
CA SER A 231 3.01 -6.19 -20.84
C SER A 231 3.71 -5.15 -21.72
N LEU A 232 3.10 -3.98 -21.93
CA LEU A 232 3.71 -2.90 -22.73
C LEU A 232 5.00 -2.39 -22.08
N THR A 233 4.97 -2.11 -20.77
CA THR A 233 6.17 -1.68 -20.03
C THR A 233 7.30 -2.72 -20.13
N SER A 234 6.99 -4.02 -20.05
CA SER A 234 8.03 -5.06 -20.21
C SER A 234 8.66 -5.08 -21.61
N LYS A 235 7.84 -4.88 -22.66
CA LYS A 235 8.30 -4.84 -24.05
C LYS A 235 9.09 -3.57 -24.34
N GLU A 236 8.64 -2.44 -23.81
CA GLU A 236 9.36 -1.17 -23.88
C GLU A 236 10.73 -1.31 -23.23
N LEU A 237 10.80 -1.87 -22.02
CA LEU A 237 12.07 -2.06 -21.31
C LEU A 237 13.04 -2.98 -22.07
N ASP A 238 12.55 -4.04 -22.75
CA ASP A 238 13.37 -4.92 -23.60
C ASP A 238 13.84 -4.25 -24.89
N ALA A 239 13.02 -3.38 -25.50
CA ALA A 239 13.45 -2.59 -26.65
C ALA A 239 14.50 -1.53 -26.24
N TYR A 240 14.28 -0.87 -25.10
CA TYR A 240 15.22 0.09 -24.53
C TYR A 240 16.53 -0.55 -24.09
N SER A 241 16.52 -1.76 -23.54
CA SER A 241 17.75 -2.46 -23.13
C SER A 241 18.64 -2.79 -24.33
N LYS A 242 18.06 -3.20 -25.47
CA LYS A 242 18.83 -3.47 -26.71
C LYS A 242 19.48 -2.21 -27.27
N ALA A 243 18.73 -1.11 -27.37
CA ALA A 243 19.29 0.17 -27.83
C ALA A 243 20.32 0.72 -26.83
N GLY A 244 20.04 0.57 -25.53
CA GLY A 244 20.93 0.94 -24.44
C GLY A 244 22.25 0.17 -24.47
N ALA A 245 22.23 -1.13 -24.76
CA ALA A 245 23.44 -1.95 -24.89
C ALA A 245 24.34 -1.47 -26.03
N VAL A 246 23.77 -1.11 -27.19
CA VAL A 246 24.54 -0.54 -28.31
C VAL A 246 25.14 0.81 -27.93
N ALA A 247 24.36 1.67 -27.27
CA ALA A 247 24.85 2.96 -26.79
C ALA A 247 25.95 2.79 -25.73
N GLU A 248 25.79 1.84 -24.81
CA GLU A 248 26.76 1.52 -23.77
C GLU A 248 28.05 0.95 -24.37
N GLU A 249 27.98 0.09 -25.39
CA GLU A 249 29.14 -0.41 -26.12
C GLU A 249 29.90 0.73 -26.82
N ALA A 250 29.18 1.63 -27.49
CA ALA A 250 29.76 2.78 -28.16
C ALA A 250 30.42 3.76 -27.16
N LEU A 251 29.77 4.02 -26.01
CA LEU A 251 30.30 4.88 -24.95
C LEU A 251 31.49 4.26 -24.22
N SER A 252 31.45 2.95 -23.96
CA SER A 252 32.55 2.21 -23.34
C SER A 252 33.78 2.20 -24.25
N SER A 253 33.58 2.14 -25.57
CA SER A 253 34.63 2.13 -26.59
C SER A 253 34.85 3.50 -27.27
N ILE A 254 34.54 4.61 -26.59
CA ILE A 254 34.48 5.95 -27.22
C ILE A 254 35.79 6.38 -27.90
N GLN A 255 36.95 6.01 -27.34
CA GLN A 255 38.25 6.30 -27.94
C GLN A 255 38.44 5.57 -29.27
N THR A 256 37.90 4.36 -29.41
CA THR A 256 37.94 3.59 -30.67
C THR A 256 36.96 4.16 -31.69
N VAL A 257 35.73 4.49 -31.28
CA VAL A 257 34.72 5.10 -32.17
C VAL A 257 35.23 6.43 -32.75
N THR A 258 35.79 7.29 -31.89
CA THR A 258 36.35 8.59 -32.31
C THR A 258 37.61 8.46 -33.17
N ALA A 259 38.47 7.48 -32.92
CA ALA A 259 39.68 7.26 -33.72
C ALA A 259 39.37 6.80 -35.16
N PHE A 260 38.28 6.05 -35.37
CA PHE A 260 37.86 5.58 -36.69
C PHE A 260 36.84 6.49 -37.38
N GLY A 261 36.34 7.54 -36.72
CA GLY A 261 35.43 8.53 -37.31
C GLY A 261 34.12 7.94 -37.81
N ALA A 262 33.57 6.97 -37.07
CA ALA A 262 32.27 6.37 -37.35
C ALA A 262 31.12 7.19 -36.74
#